data_AF-A0A7L8SJ59-F1
#
_entry.id   AF-A0A7L8SJ59-F1
#
_cell.length_a   1.000
_cell.length_b   1.000
_cell.length_c   1.000
_cell.angle_alpha   90.00
_cell.angle_beta   90.00
_cell.angle_gamma   90.00
#
_symmetry.space_group_name_H-M   'P 1'
#
loop_
_entity.id
_entity.type
_entity.pdbx_description
1 polymer ?
#
loop_
_entity_poly.entity_id
_entity_poly.type
_entity_poly.pdbx_seq_one_letter_code
_entity_poly.pdbx_strand_id
1 'polypeptide(L)'
;MANRSYLYSLSNRPTSYADRPETISGVSEWNYDVPFMYRLLMSGDPQLCASLISDGLDDDEADEKVKLYAISSRFEPGFVRVKRFIDIVRFLAAQAPAVTPAATVSAAAAPQATSLVGRLKGWLSPAAAPATAKPTTGSAQLLTWLDDTLAFLEAHRDTHLLLETVELDTMSESEEAPLRACVEQELARCQQAGAALDALPQDIEAAAQLLREAGATQQAAPLDAFFGLRFDDDCDSTRSRATEYPLGLQWSEVLYFGLFNRAEFEAATRGDAAA
;
A
#
# COMPACT_ATOMS: atom_id res chain seq x y z
N MET A 1 -19.28 -0.68 1.45
CA MET A 1 -17.83 -0.76 1.70
C MET A 1 -17.08 -0.48 0.42
N ALA A 2 -15.99 0.30 0.48
CA ALA A 2 -15.16 0.67 -0.65
C ALA A 2 -14.03 -0.34 -0.94
N ASN A 3 -13.91 -1.39 -0.12
CA ASN A 3 -12.92 -2.47 -0.21
C ASN A 3 -11.49 -1.91 -0.13
N ARG A 4 -11.19 -1.20 0.96
CA ARG A 4 -9.92 -0.50 1.15
C ARG A 4 -9.26 -0.83 2.47
N SER A 5 -7.94 -0.72 2.50
CA SER A 5 -7.19 -0.50 3.72
C SER A 5 -7.03 1.00 3.98
N TYR A 6 -7.01 1.40 5.24
CA TYR A 6 -6.85 2.79 5.66
C TYR A 6 -5.74 2.91 6.70
N LEU A 7 -4.91 3.93 6.56
CA LEU A 7 -3.83 4.24 7.48
C LEU A 7 -4.07 5.63 8.10
N TYR A 8 -3.96 5.70 9.42
CA TYR A 8 -4.10 6.92 10.20
C TYR A 8 -2.92 7.11 11.15
N SER A 9 -2.67 8.35 11.55
CA SER A 9 -1.82 8.68 12.69
C SER A 9 -2.67 9.25 13.84
N LEU A 10 -2.32 8.89 15.08
CA LEU A 10 -3.15 9.09 16.29
C LEU A 10 -2.32 9.29 17.56
N SER A 11 -2.92 9.98 18.53
CA SER A 11 -2.32 10.22 19.85
C SER A 11 -2.19 8.99 20.75
N ASN A 12 -3.10 8.00 20.63
CA ASN A 12 -3.15 6.80 21.50
C ASN A 12 -3.58 5.56 20.73
N ARG A 13 -3.18 4.38 21.22
CA ARG A 13 -3.71 3.10 20.75
C ARG A 13 -5.14 2.89 21.27
N PRO A 14 -6.15 2.68 20.40
CA PRO A 14 -7.52 2.46 20.83
C PRO A 14 -7.72 1.12 21.53
N THR A 15 -8.42 1.12 22.66
CA THR A 15 -8.80 -0.09 23.40
C THR A 15 -10.26 -0.51 23.19
N SER A 16 -11.08 0.40 22.67
CA SER A 16 -12.48 0.18 22.28
C SER A 16 -12.89 1.19 21.20
N TYR A 17 -14.03 1.00 20.53
CA TYR A 17 -14.55 1.95 19.54
C TYR A 17 -14.75 3.38 20.09
N ALA A 18 -15.16 3.48 21.36
CA ALA A 18 -15.38 4.76 22.04
C ALA A 18 -14.08 5.40 22.55
N ASP A 19 -12.96 4.69 22.55
CA ASP A 19 -11.64 5.19 22.99
C ASP A 19 -10.99 6.04 21.90
N ARG A 20 -11.68 7.14 21.57
CA ARG A 20 -11.28 8.06 20.50
C ARG A 20 -10.02 8.84 20.87
N PRO A 21 -9.11 9.02 19.91
CA PRO A 21 -7.89 9.78 20.14
C PRO A 21 -8.14 11.28 20.21
N GLU A 22 -7.27 11.99 20.92
CA GLU A 22 -7.30 13.46 20.98
C GLU A 22 -6.99 14.07 19.61
N THR A 23 -6.06 13.45 18.89
CA THR A 23 -5.68 13.82 17.52
C THR A 23 -5.77 12.61 16.61
N ILE A 24 -6.29 12.82 15.40
CA ILE A 24 -6.28 11.84 14.34
C ILE A 24 -6.06 12.53 13.00
N SER A 25 -5.29 11.90 12.13
CA SER A 25 -5.11 12.35 10.75
C SER A 25 -5.12 11.15 9.83
N GLY A 26 -5.85 11.26 8.72
CA GLY A 26 -5.72 10.33 7.61
C GLY A 26 -4.32 10.42 7.02
N VAL A 27 -3.72 9.28 6.68
CA VAL A 27 -2.36 9.23 6.11
C VAL A 27 -2.41 8.70 4.69
N SER A 28 -3.13 7.60 4.48
CA SER A 28 -3.34 7.05 3.14
C SER A 28 -4.43 5.98 3.15
N GLU A 29 -4.89 5.61 1.96
CA GLU A 29 -5.80 4.49 1.72
C GLU A 29 -5.38 3.72 0.47
N TRP A 30 -5.67 2.42 0.44
CA TRP A 30 -5.36 1.57 -0.71
C TRP A 30 -6.50 0.64 -1.06
N ASN A 31 -6.83 0.53 -2.35
CA ASN A 31 -7.91 -0.35 -2.80
C ASN A 31 -7.43 -1.80 -2.85
N TYR A 32 -8.23 -2.72 -2.30
CA TYR A 32 -8.11 -4.17 -2.41
C TYR A 32 -6.83 -4.82 -1.86
N ASP A 33 -5.93 -4.06 -1.23
CA ASP A 33 -4.65 -4.56 -0.72
C ASP A 33 -4.14 -3.69 0.45
N VAL A 34 -3.14 -4.20 1.16
CA VAL A 34 -2.30 -3.46 2.09
C VAL A 34 -0.89 -3.38 1.49
N PRO A 35 -0.45 -2.21 1.01
CA PRO A 35 0.84 -2.10 0.33
C PRO A 35 2.04 -2.28 1.27
N PHE A 36 3.21 -2.56 0.71
CA PHE A 36 4.41 -2.87 1.49
C PHE A 36 4.85 -1.73 2.44
N MET A 37 4.75 -0.47 2.03
CA MET A 37 5.09 0.67 2.91
C MET A 37 4.20 0.77 4.13
N TYR A 38 2.92 0.38 4.05
CA TYR A 38 2.07 0.36 5.24
C TYR A 38 2.56 -0.71 6.20
N ARG A 39 2.82 -1.94 5.71
CA ARG A 39 3.34 -3.03 6.52
C ARG A 39 4.67 -2.67 7.19
N LEU A 40 5.58 -2.06 6.42
CA LEU A 40 6.89 -1.65 6.93
C LEU A 40 6.75 -0.56 7.99
N LEU A 41 5.92 0.46 7.75
CA LEU A 41 5.68 1.52 8.71
C LEU A 41 4.98 0.99 9.98
N MET A 42 4.06 0.04 9.85
CA MET A 42 3.38 -0.61 10.98
C MET A 42 4.28 -1.57 11.76
N SER A 43 5.44 -1.97 11.22
CA SER A 43 6.32 -2.95 11.87
C SER A 43 6.98 -2.48 13.18
N GLY A 44 6.83 -1.20 13.57
CA GLY A 44 7.54 -0.57 14.68
C GLY A 44 7.25 -1.12 16.08
N ASP A 45 6.05 -1.67 16.31
CA ASP A 45 5.58 -2.44 17.46
C ASP A 45 4.09 -2.78 17.19
N PRO A 46 3.79 -3.61 16.18
CA PRO A 46 2.42 -3.85 15.74
C PRO A 46 1.68 -4.70 16.78
N GLN A 47 0.49 -4.24 17.16
CA GLN A 47 -0.39 -4.90 18.12
C GLN A 47 -1.83 -4.83 17.65
N LEU A 48 -2.60 -5.87 17.95
CA LEU A 48 -4.04 -5.88 17.74
C LEU A 48 -4.69 -4.81 18.62
N CYS A 49 -5.63 -4.06 18.06
CA CYS A 49 -6.40 -3.04 18.79
C CYS A 49 -7.86 -3.04 18.33
N ALA A 50 -8.70 -2.20 18.96
CA ALA A 50 -10.06 -2.00 18.48
C ALA A 50 -10.07 -1.22 17.16
N SER A 51 -10.97 -1.58 16.25
CA SER A 51 -11.28 -0.74 15.09
C SER A 51 -12.00 0.54 15.53
N LEU A 52 -11.70 1.63 14.83
CA LEU A 52 -12.37 2.92 14.98
C LEU A 52 -13.38 3.20 13.87
N ILE A 53 -13.43 2.36 12.83
CA ILE A 53 -14.35 2.52 11.69
C ILE A 53 -15.79 2.23 12.11
N SER A 54 -16.02 1.13 12.83
CA SER A 54 -17.35 0.74 13.29
C SER A 54 -17.30 0.00 14.64
N ASP A 55 -18.39 0.02 15.39
CA ASP A 55 -18.56 -0.69 16.66
C ASP A 55 -19.19 -2.08 16.51
N GLY A 56 -19.54 -2.46 15.28
CA GLY A 56 -20.14 -3.74 14.88
C GLY A 56 -20.35 -3.80 13.38
N LEU A 57 -20.94 -4.89 12.90
CA LEU A 57 -21.44 -5.01 11.52
C LEU A 57 -22.84 -4.39 11.40
N ASP A 58 -23.21 -3.98 10.18
CA ASP A 58 -24.49 -3.29 9.92
C ASP A 58 -25.73 -4.15 10.29
N ASP A 59 -25.60 -5.47 10.22
CA ASP A 59 -26.69 -6.43 10.51
C ASP A 59 -26.74 -6.85 11.99
N ASP A 60 -25.88 -6.28 12.85
CA ASP A 60 -25.82 -6.63 14.27
C ASP A 60 -26.99 -6.03 15.06
N GLU A 61 -27.58 -6.82 15.96
CA GLU A 61 -28.53 -6.34 16.96
C GLU A 61 -27.81 -5.51 18.04
N ALA A 62 -28.51 -4.52 18.61
CA ALA A 62 -27.90 -3.49 19.45
C ALA A 62 -27.08 -4.01 20.66
N ASP A 63 -27.44 -5.19 21.19
CA ASP A 63 -26.80 -5.80 22.37
C ASP A 63 -25.80 -6.93 22.03
N GLU A 64 -25.67 -7.33 20.76
CA GLU A 64 -24.84 -8.46 20.31
C GLU A 64 -23.93 -8.09 19.12
N LYS A 65 -23.18 -7.00 19.25
CA LYS A 65 -22.27 -6.53 18.19
C LYS A 65 -21.02 -7.38 18.06
N VAL A 66 -20.70 -7.75 16.83
CA VAL A 66 -19.43 -8.39 16.43
C VAL A 66 -18.29 -7.42 16.68
N LYS A 67 -17.27 -7.85 17.42
CA LYS A 67 -16.10 -7.00 17.66
C LYS A 67 -15.25 -6.91 16.40
N LEU A 68 -14.89 -5.69 16.06
CA LEU A 68 -14.03 -5.38 14.94
C LEU A 68 -12.64 -4.96 15.44
N TYR A 69 -11.62 -5.42 14.73
CA TYR A 69 -10.23 -5.28 15.12
C TYR A 69 -9.44 -4.52 14.06
N ALA A 70 -8.36 -3.88 14.50
CA ALA A 70 -7.40 -3.19 13.67
C ALA A 70 -5.98 -3.46 14.18
N ILE A 71 -4.97 -2.89 13.52
CA ILE A 71 -3.58 -2.98 13.95
C ILE A 71 -3.12 -1.60 14.36
N SER A 72 -2.52 -1.46 15.54
CA SER A 72 -1.86 -0.23 15.97
C SER A 72 -0.38 -0.46 16.19
N SER A 73 0.43 0.54 15.83
CA SER A 73 1.88 0.51 16.00
C SER A 73 2.40 1.85 16.49
N ARG A 74 3.66 1.86 16.96
CA ARG A 74 4.37 3.11 17.26
C ARG A 74 4.92 3.68 15.96
N PHE A 75 4.74 4.99 15.75
CA PHE A 75 5.17 5.65 14.52
C PHE A 75 6.69 5.60 14.33
N GLU A 76 7.45 6.05 15.33
CA GLU A 76 8.88 6.33 15.18
C GLU A 76 9.71 5.10 14.77
N PRO A 77 9.60 3.91 15.41
CA PRO A 77 10.44 2.77 15.03
C PRO A 77 10.14 2.27 13.60
N GLY A 78 8.88 2.32 13.18
CA GLY A 78 8.49 1.99 11.81
C GLY A 78 9.01 3.01 10.80
N PHE A 79 8.98 4.28 11.15
CA PHE A 79 9.47 5.34 10.27
C PHE A 79 11.00 5.31 10.09
N VAL A 80 11.76 4.93 11.12
CA VAL A 80 13.19 4.64 11.00
C VAL A 80 13.45 3.54 9.97
N ARG A 81 12.64 2.48 9.96
CA ARG A 81 12.72 1.42 8.96
C ARG A 81 12.38 1.91 7.56
N VAL A 82 11.33 2.72 7.41
CA VAL A 82 10.98 3.35 6.13
C VAL A 82 12.14 4.22 5.60
N LYS A 83 12.78 5.03 6.44
CA LYS A 83 13.97 5.83 6.05
C LYS A 83 15.10 4.94 5.51
N ARG A 84 15.46 3.88 6.24
CA ARG A 84 16.49 2.93 5.79
C ARG A 84 16.14 2.25 4.48
N PHE A 85 14.90 1.77 4.36
CA PHE A 85 14.43 1.14 3.13
C PHE A 85 14.51 2.10 1.94
N ILE A 86 14.06 3.35 2.12
CA ILE A 86 14.12 4.39 1.09
C ILE A 86 15.56 4.66 0.66
N ASP A 87 16.52 4.74 1.58
CA ASP A 87 17.93 4.93 1.21
C ASP A 87 18.47 3.78 0.34
N ILE A 88 18.10 2.54 0.65
CA ILE A 88 18.46 1.37 -0.16
C ILE A 88 17.82 1.45 -1.56
N VAL A 89 16.54 1.82 -1.64
CA VAL A 89 15.84 1.95 -2.93
C VAL A 89 16.39 3.12 -3.76
N ARG A 90 16.74 4.24 -3.13
CA ARG A 90 17.43 5.35 -3.81
C ARG A 90 18.74 4.89 -4.45
N PHE A 91 19.53 4.12 -3.71
CA PHE A 91 20.77 3.55 -4.24
C PHE A 91 20.51 2.59 -5.41
N LEU A 92 19.46 1.77 -5.34
CA LEU A 92 19.04 0.90 -6.46
C LEU A 92 18.64 1.71 -7.70
N ALA A 93 17.81 2.73 -7.53
CA ALA A 93 17.31 3.58 -8.61
C ALA A 93 18.43 4.38 -9.28
N ALA A 94 19.41 4.88 -8.50
CA ALA A 94 20.56 5.61 -9.03
C ALA A 94 21.50 4.74 -9.88
N GLN A 95 21.52 3.42 -9.65
CA GLN A 95 22.31 2.47 -10.43
C GLN A 95 21.58 1.92 -11.67
N ALA A 96 20.30 2.24 -11.86
CA ALA A 96 19.59 1.84 -13.06
C ALA A 96 20.26 2.50 -14.28
N PRO A 97 20.59 1.75 -15.34
CA PRO A 97 21.24 2.32 -16.51
C PRO A 97 20.36 3.43 -17.09
N ALA A 98 20.94 4.63 -17.28
CA ALA A 98 20.28 5.71 -17.98
C ALA A 98 19.82 5.18 -19.34
N VAL A 99 18.52 5.20 -19.58
CA VAL A 99 17.96 4.75 -20.85
C VAL A 99 18.41 5.74 -21.91
N THR A 100 19.48 5.38 -22.63
CA THR A 100 19.85 6.03 -23.88
C THR A 100 18.62 5.90 -24.78
N PRO A 101 18.00 7.00 -25.25
CA PRO A 101 16.84 6.89 -26.12
C PRO A 101 17.25 6.04 -27.32
N ALA A 102 16.55 4.92 -27.51
CA ALA A 102 16.83 4.00 -28.58
C ALA A 102 16.87 4.80 -29.90
N ALA A 103 18.02 4.76 -30.58
CA ALA A 103 18.11 5.28 -31.93
C ALA A 103 16.99 4.64 -32.75
N THR A 104 16.16 5.47 -33.36
CA THR A 104 15.08 5.07 -34.26
C THR A 104 15.62 4.09 -35.29
N VAL A 105 15.35 2.80 -35.09
CA VAL A 105 15.62 1.79 -36.11
C VAL A 105 14.49 1.94 -37.12
N SER A 106 14.80 2.56 -38.26
CA SER A 106 13.89 2.69 -39.39
C SER A 106 13.47 1.29 -39.84
N ALA A 107 12.16 1.03 -39.86
CA ALA A 107 11.59 -0.25 -40.25
C ALA A 107 11.99 -0.62 -41.70
N ALA A 108 12.67 -1.74 -41.86
CA ALA A 108 12.81 -2.39 -43.16
C ALA A 108 11.48 -3.11 -43.48
N ALA A 109 10.86 -2.72 -44.59
CA ALA A 109 9.60 -3.28 -45.07
C ALA A 109 9.74 -4.78 -45.42
N ALA A 110 8.87 -5.61 -44.84
CA ALA A 110 8.68 -6.99 -45.27
C ALA A 110 7.70 -7.07 -46.47
N PRO A 111 7.89 -8.00 -47.42
CA PRO A 111 7.07 -8.09 -48.63
C PRO A 111 5.68 -8.66 -48.32
N GLN A 112 4.65 -8.03 -48.90
CA GLN A 112 3.25 -8.45 -48.75
C GLN A 112 2.96 -9.71 -49.58
N ALA A 113 2.50 -10.77 -48.92
CA ALA A 113 1.90 -11.94 -49.58
C ALA A 113 0.42 -11.65 -49.89
N THR A 114 0.06 -11.75 -51.16
CA THR A 114 -1.31 -11.56 -51.66
C THR A 114 -2.18 -12.78 -51.32
N SER A 115 -3.22 -12.59 -50.50
CA SER A 115 -4.31 -13.56 -50.32
C SER A 115 -5.67 -12.89 -50.57
N LEU A 116 -6.44 -13.49 -51.47
CA LEU A 116 -7.67 -12.98 -52.11
C LEU A 116 -8.93 -13.01 -51.22
N VAL A 117 -8.83 -13.33 -49.93
CA VAL A 117 -10.00 -13.50 -49.02
C VAL A 117 -10.20 -12.33 -48.03
N GLY A 118 -9.40 -11.27 -48.12
CA GLY A 118 -9.51 -10.09 -47.22
C GLY A 118 -10.40 -8.94 -47.71
N ARG A 119 -10.92 -8.99 -48.94
CA ARG A 119 -11.47 -7.80 -49.64
C ARG A 119 -12.91 -7.40 -49.32
N LEU A 120 -13.57 -7.99 -48.32
CA LEU A 120 -15.00 -7.71 -48.03
C LEU A 120 -15.34 -7.38 -46.58
N LYS A 121 -14.38 -7.03 -45.72
CA LYS A 121 -14.65 -6.59 -44.33
C LYS A 121 -14.01 -5.24 -43.95
N GLY A 122 -13.65 -4.43 -44.93
CA GLY A 122 -12.79 -3.25 -44.72
C GLY A 122 -13.45 -1.94 -44.29
N TRP A 123 -14.76 -1.86 -44.00
CA TRP A 123 -15.44 -0.55 -43.90
C TRP A 123 -16.05 -0.18 -42.54
N LEU A 124 -15.82 -0.94 -41.46
CA LEU A 124 -16.19 -0.52 -40.10
C LEU A 124 -15.26 -1.13 -39.05
N SER A 125 -14.08 -0.53 -38.84
CA SER A 125 -13.30 -0.58 -37.59
C SER A 125 -12.09 0.35 -37.71
N PRO A 126 -11.86 1.28 -36.76
CA PRO A 126 -10.57 1.97 -36.70
C PRO A 126 -9.50 0.94 -36.32
N ALA A 127 -8.42 0.92 -37.10
CA ALA A 127 -7.25 0.10 -36.83
C ALA A 127 -6.71 0.45 -35.44
N ALA A 128 -6.60 -0.55 -34.55
CA ALA A 128 -5.86 -0.41 -33.31
C ALA A 128 -4.43 -0.01 -33.67
N ALA A 129 -4.02 1.19 -33.24
CA ALA A 129 -2.64 1.62 -33.35
C ALA A 129 -1.75 0.59 -32.64
N PRO A 130 -0.57 0.24 -33.20
CA PRO A 130 0.37 -0.59 -32.48
C PRO A 130 0.69 0.10 -31.16
N ALA A 131 0.54 -0.63 -30.06
CA ALA A 131 0.96 -0.16 -28.75
C ALA A 131 2.46 0.14 -28.83
N THR A 132 2.80 1.43 -28.92
CA THR A 132 4.14 1.91 -28.67
C THR A 132 4.48 1.50 -27.25
N ALA A 133 5.34 0.48 -27.09
CA ALA A 133 5.99 0.23 -25.83
C ALA A 133 6.59 1.56 -25.39
N LYS A 134 6.09 2.12 -24.28
CA LYS A 134 6.67 3.32 -23.72
C LYS A 134 8.15 3.01 -23.47
N PRO A 135 9.07 3.90 -23.86
CA PRO A 135 10.44 3.78 -23.41
C PRO A 135 10.39 3.71 -21.89
N THR A 136 11.05 2.71 -21.30
CA THR A 136 11.21 2.60 -19.86
C THR A 136 11.88 3.89 -19.41
N THR A 137 11.10 4.83 -18.86
CA THR A 137 11.67 6.00 -18.22
C THR A 137 12.52 5.46 -17.08
N GLY A 138 13.77 5.92 -16.94
CA GLY A 138 14.55 5.60 -15.74
C GLY A 138 13.78 6.03 -14.50
N SER A 139 14.12 5.47 -13.33
CA SER A 139 13.40 5.58 -12.04
C SER A 139 13.34 7.00 -11.41
N ALA A 140 13.24 8.05 -12.23
CA ALA A 140 13.23 9.45 -11.80
C ALA A 140 11.95 9.80 -11.03
N GLN A 141 10.81 9.20 -11.41
CA GLN A 141 9.57 9.43 -10.70
C GLN A 141 9.56 8.72 -9.35
N LEU A 142 10.08 7.49 -9.31
CA LEU A 142 10.28 6.76 -8.05
C LEU A 142 11.08 7.58 -7.03
N LEU A 143 12.22 8.17 -7.41
CA LEU A 143 13.03 8.98 -6.49
C LEU A 143 12.23 10.15 -5.89
N THR A 144 11.41 10.81 -6.70
CA THR A 144 10.54 11.90 -6.23
C THR A 144 9.50 11.38 -5.24
N TRP A 145 8.85 10.25 -5.53
CA TRP A 145 7.88 9.64 -4.61
C TRP A 145 8.49 9.20 -3.29
N LEU A 146 9.74 8.74 -3.27
CA LEU A 146 10.43 8.40 -2.03
C LEU A 146 10.71 9.65 -1.17
N ASP A 147 11.09 10.76 -1.79
CA ASP A 147 11.28 12.05 -1.10
C ASP A 147 9.95 12.57 -0.55
N ASP A 148 8.90 12.56 -1.37
CA ASP A 148 7.55 12.95 -0.97
C ASP A 148 7.02 12.10 0.17
N THR A 149 7.30 10.78 0.15
CA THR A 149 6.93 9.85 1.22
C THR A 149 7.52 10.28 2.56
N LEU A 150 8.82 10.59 2.61
CA LEU A 150 9.46 11.02 3.85
C LEU A 150 8.91 12.35 4.35
N ALA A 151 8.75 13.33 3.45
CA ALA A 151 8.22 14.64 3.80
C ALA A 151 6.78 14.55 4.32
N PHE A 152 5.94 13.75 3.65
CA PHE A 152 4.55 13.53 4.04
C PHE A 152 4.46 12.86 5.40
N LEU A 153 5.13 11.72 5.60
CA LEU A 153 5.06 10.99 6.87
C LEU A 153 5.58 11.84 8.04
N GLU A 154 6.66 12.62 7.84
CA GLU A 154 7.16 13.53 8.87
C GLU A 154 6.16 14.66 9.21
N ALA A 155 5.42 15.18 8.22
CA ALA A 155 4.42 16.22 8.43
C ALA A 155 3.15 15.73 9.16
N HIS A 156 2.78 14.46 9.00
CA HIS A 156 1.57 13.86 9.55
C HIS A 156 1.86 12.89 10.71
N ARG A 157 3.02 13.05 11.35
CA ARG A 157 3.46 12.21 12.45
C ARG A 157 2.63 12.45 13.71
N ASP A 158 2.30 11.37 14.39
CA ASP A 158 1.84 11.35 15.79
C ASP A 158 2.53 10.17 16.50
N THR A 159 2.10 9.89 17.73
CA THR A 159 2.70 8.87 18.60
C THR A 159 2.45 7.46 18.07
N HIS A 160 1.25 7.24 17.54
CA HIS A 160 0.78 5.95 17.07
C HIS A 160 0.30 6.02 15.62
N LEU A 161 0.19 4.83 15.04
CA LEU A 161 -0.46 4.55 13.77
C LEU A 161 -1.61 3.57 14.01
N LEU A 162 -2.57 3.57 13.08
CA LEU A 162 -3.69 2.65 13.01
C LEU A 162 -3.84 2.23 11.56
N LEU A 163 -3.79 0.92 11.32
CA LEU A 163 -4.11 0.29 10.05
C LEU A 163 -5.44 -0.44 10.20
N GLU A 164 -6.42 0.03 9.44
CA GLU A 164 -7.75 -0.56 9.34
C GLU A 164 -7.82 -1.43 8.08
N THR A 165 -8.22 -2.69 8.26
CA THR A 165 -8.42 -3.67 7.18
C THR A 165 -9.85 -4.17 7.10
N VAL A 166 -10.76 -3.65 7.94
CA VAL A 166 -12.12 -4.16 8.12
C VAL A 166 -12.89 -4.32 6.81
N GLU A 167 -12.77 -3.36 5.88
CA GLU A 167 -13.47 -3.46 4.59
C GLU A 167 -12.90 -4.56 3.67
N LEU A 168 -11.65 -4.96 3.87
CA LEU A 168 -11.05 -6.10 3.15
C LEU A 168 -11.48 -7.41 3.81
N ASP A 169 -11.46 -7.47 5.13
CA ASP A 169 -11.74 -8.68 5.91
C ASP A 169 -13.21 -9.11 5.74
N THR A 170 -14.12 -8.12 5.76
CA THR A 170 -15.57 -8.32 5.59
C THR A 170 -15.99 -8.68 4.17
N MET A 171 -15.09 -8.66 3.19
CA MET A 171 -15.36 -9.22 1.86
C MET A 171 -15.44 -10.75 1.88
N SER A 172 -14.79 -11.39 2.84
CA SER A 172 -14.66 -12.84 2.93
C SER A 172 -15.30 -13.43 4.17
N GLU A 173 -15.31 -12.67 5.26
CA GLU A 173 -15.72 -13.14 6.59
C GLU A 173 -16.80 -12.23 7.20
N SER A 174 -17.57 -12.76 8.14
CA SER A 174 -18.61 -12.00 8.88
C SER A 174 -18.70 -12.36 10.36
N GLU A 175 -17.98 -13.37 10.80
CA GLU A 175 -17.95 -13.79 12.20
C GLU A 175 -16.70 -13.24 12.92
N GLU A 176 -16.83 -12.95 14.22
CA GLU A 176 -15.76 -12.29 14.99
C GLU A 176 -14.40 -13.02 14.90
N ALA A 177 -14.39 -14.34 15.08
CA ALA A 177 -13.14 -15.10 15.14
C ALA A 177 -12.43 -15.16 13.77
N PRO A 178 -13.10 -15.47 12.64
CA PRO A 178 -12.51 -15.33 11.31
C PRO A 178 -12.03 -13.90 10.98
N LEU A 179 -12.84 -12.87 11.27
CA LEU A 179 -12.44 -11.47 11.05
C LEU A 179 -11.17 -11.11 11.83
N ARG A 180 -11.11 -11.50 13.10
CA ARG A 180 -9.91 -11.32 13.93
C ARG A 180 -8.70 -12.06 13.33
N ALA A 181 -8.89 -13.27 12.83
CA ALA A 181 -7.81 -14.04 12.21
C ALA A 181 -7.24 -13.37 10.95
N CYS A 182 -8.08 -12.69 10.15
CA CYS A 182 -7.62 -11.87 9.02
C CYS A 182 -6.68 -10.74 9.49
N VAL A 183 -7.08 -10.01 10.53
CA VAL A 183 -6.27 -8.92 11.11
C VAL A 183 -4.96 -9.46 11.72
N GLU A 184 -5.01 -10.58 12.43
CA GLU A 184 -3.82 -11.24 12.98
C GLU A 184 -2.86 -11.72 11.88
N GLN A 185 -3.37 -12.16 10.73
CA GLN A 185 -2.55 -12.51 9.57
C GLN A 185 -1.86 -11.26 9.00
N GLU A 186 -2.56 -10.14 8.86
CA GLU A 186 -1.95 -8.90 8.37
C GLU A 186 -0.96 -8.30 9.38
N LEU A 187 -1.22 -8.46 10.68
CA LEU A 187 -0.27 -8.14 11.75
C LEU A 187 1.03 -8.93 11.59
N ALA A 188 0.94 -10.23 11.30
CA ALA A 188 2.11 -11.06 11.04
C ALA A 188 2.88 -10.59 9.80
N ARG A 189 2.20 -10.12 8.74
CA ARG A 189 2.86 -9.52 7.56
C ARG A 189 3.58 -8.21 7.92
N CYS A 190 3.02 -7.38 8.79
CA CYS A 190 3.69 -6.18 9.30
C CYS A 190 4.98 -6.54 10.06
N GLN A 191 4.93 -7.55 10.93
CA GLN A 191 6.11 -8.06 11.63
C GLN A 191 7.16 -8.61 10.67
N GLN A 192 6.72 -9.39 9.67
CA GLN A 192 7.59 -9.98 8.66
C GLN A 192 8.28 -8.90 7.82
N ALA A 193 7.57 -7.84 7.41
CA ALA A 193 8.17 -6.71 6.67
C ALA A 193 9.30 -6.03 7.47
N GLY A 194 9.09 -5.82 8.77
CA GLY A 194 10.15 -5.31 9.66
C GLY A 194 11.34 -6.26 9.77
N ALA A 195 11.08 -7.55 9.99
CA ALA A 195 12.12 -8.57 10.08
C ALA A 195 12.91 -8.73 8.76
N ALA A 196 12.25 -8.59 7.61
CA ALA A 196 12.87 -8.64 6.30
C ALA A 196 13.86 -7.50 6.11
N LEU A 197 13.47 -6.28 6.49
CA LEU A 197 14.37 -5.13 6.44
C LEU A 197 15.54 -5.28 7.42
N ASP A 198 15.27 -5.74 8.65
CA ASP A 198 16.28 -5.93 9.67
C ASP A 198 17.31 -7.02 9.26
N ALA A 199 16.90 -7.99 8.44
CA ALA A 199 17.76 -9.02 7.87
C ALA A 199 18.68 -8.54 6.73
N LEU A 200 18.41 -7.37 6.13
CA LEU A 200 19.29 -6.81 5.11
C LEU A 200 20.64 -6.38 5.73
N PRO A 201 21.76 -6.56 5.00
CA PRO A 201 23.06 -6.03 5.39
C PRO A 201 23.05 -4.54 5.76
N GLN A 202 24.00 -4.11 6.58
CA GLN A 202 24.17 -2.69 6.92
C GLN A 202 24.85 -1.89 5.79
N ASP A 203 25.67 -2.57 4.98
CA ASP A 203 26.26 -1.98 3.79
C ASP A 203 25.17 -1.76 2.73
N ILE A 204 25.07 -0.52 2.23
CA ILE A 204 23.97 -0.09 1.34
C ILE A 204 24.00 -0.82 -0.01
N GLU A 205 25.19 -1.12 -0.52
CA GLU A 205 25.35 -1.80 -1.81
C GLU A 205 24.94 -3.27 -1.71
N ALA A 206 25.42 -3.96 -0.67
CA ALA A 206 25.02 -5.33 -0.39
C ALA A 206 23.52 -5.44 -0.09
N ALA A 207 22.96 -4.50 0.69
CA ALA A 207 21.54 -4.45 1.00
C ALA A 207 20.69 -4.24 -0.26
N ALA A 208 21.09 -3.32 -1.13
CA ALA A 208 20.43 -3.05 -2.39
C ALA A 208 20.44 -4.29 -3.29
N GLN A 209 21.58 -4.95 -3.45
CA GLN A 209 21.68 -6.13 -4.29
C GLN A 209 20.79 -7.27 -3.77
N LEU A 210 20.78 -7.51 -2.45
CA LEU A 210 19.91 -8.51 -1.84
C LEU A 210 18.43 -8.15 -1.96
N LEU A 211 18.06 -6.88 -1.77
CA LEU A 211 16.68 -6.41 -1.93
C LEU A 211 16.19 -6.60 -3.38
N ARG A 212 17.03 -6.27 -4.37
CA ARG A 212 16.72 -6.48 -5.80
C ARG A 212 16.51 -7.96 -6.09
N GLU A 213 17.38 -8.83 -5.59
CA GLU A 213 17.26 -10.28 -5.76
C GLU A 213 15.99 -10.83 -5.10
N ALA A 214 15.70 -10.42 -3.87
CA ALA A 214 14.52 -10.83 -3.13
C ALA A 214 13.22 -10.33 -3.77
N GLY A 215 13.23 -9.16 -4.40
CA GLY A 215 12.12 -8.66 -5.21
C GLY A 215 11.82 -9.51 -6.45
N ALA A 216 12.86 -10.04 -7.10
CA ALA A 216 12.74 -10.80 -8.33
C ALA A 216 12.52 -12.31 -8.13
N THR A 217 13.09 -12.88 -7.06
CA THR A 217 13.08 -14.33 -6.79
C THR A 217 12.61 -14.58 -5.37
N GLN A 218 11.66 -15.51 -5.21
CA GLN A 218 11.11 -15.85 -3.90
C GLN A 218 12.22 -16.44 -3.01
N GLN A 219 12.55 -15.72 -1.94
CA GLN A 219 13.53 -16.13 -0.94
C GLN A 219 12.88 -16.94 0.18
N ALA A 220 13.68 -17.45 1.10
CA ALA A 220 13.18 -17.95 2.37
C ALA A 220 12.81 -16.79 3.31
N ALA A 221 11.95 -17.06 4.29
CA ALA A 221 11.63 -16.10 5.33
C ALA A 221 12.89 -15.63 6.10
N PRO A 222 13.00 -14.33 6.43
CA PRO A 222 11.97 -13.29 6.26
C PRO A 222 12.03 -12.52 4.93
N LEU A 223 12.99 -12.81 4.04
CA LEU A 223 13.22 -12.03 2.81
C LEU A 223 12.15 -12.24 1.73
N ASP A 224 11.32 -13.26 1.86
CA ASP A 224 10.14 -13.49 1.03
C ASP A 224 9.14 -12.33 1.08
N ALA A 225 9.17 -11.50 2.13
CA ALA A 225 8.33 -10.29 2.21
C ALA A 225 8.61 -9.26 1.11
N PHE A 226 9.78 -9.31 0.45
CA PHE A 226 10.10 -8.44 -0.66
C PHE A 226 9.65 -8.99 -2.02
N PHE A 227 9.25 -10.26 -2.08
CA PHE A 227 8.98 -10.94 -3.35
C PHE A 227 7.87 -10.24 -4.14
N GLY A 228 8.16 -9.98 -5.42
CA GLY A 228 7.24 -9.34 -6.36
C GLY A 228 7.21 -7.80 -6.29
N LEU A 229 7.91 -7.18 -5.33
CA LEU A 229 8.08 -5.73 -5.30
C LEU A 229 8.93 -5.26 -6.48
N ARG A 230 8.55 -4.10 -7.03
CA ARG A 230 9.30 -3.44 -8.11
C ARG A 230 9.94 -2.16 -7.62
N PHE A 231 11.17 -1.91 -8.03
CA PHE A 231 11.93 -0.70 -7.65
C PHE A 231 12.14 0.22 -8.85
N ASP A 232 11.06 0.46 -9.60
CA ASP A 232 10.98 1.35 -10.75
C ASP A 232 9.68 2.17 -10.74
N ASP A 233 9.46 2.99 -11.78
CA ASP A 233 8.31 3.88 -11.87
C ASP A 233 6.96 3.13 -11.98
N ASP A 234 6.96 1.81 -12.17
CA ASP A 234 5.77 0.97 -12.17
C ASP A 234 5.45 0.37 -10.79
N CYS A 235 6.17 0.74 -9.72
CA CYS A 235 6.03 0.14 -8.39
C CYS A 235 4.62 0.11 -7.79
N ASP A 236 3.72 0.98 -8.26
CA ASP A 236 2.33 1.11 -7.80
C ASP A 236 1.30 1.00 -8.94
N SER A 237 1.69 0.46 -10.10
CA SER A 237 0.84 0.31 -11.29
C SER A 237 -0.20 -0.85 -11.16
N THR A 238 -0.95 -0.89 -10.05
CA THR A 238 -1.96 -1.93 -9.76
C THR A 238 -3.22 -1.80 -10.64
N ARG A 239 -3.64 -0.57 -10.95
CA ARG A 239 -4.82 -0.32 -11.81
C ARG A 239 -4.67 -0.85 -13.22
N SER A 240 -3.45 -0.78 -13.78
CA SER A 240 -3.13 -1.36 -15.09
C SER A 240 -2.75 -2.84 -15.01
N ARG A 241 -2.72 -3.42 -13.79
CA ARG A 241 -2.22 -4.77 -13.49
C ARG A 241 -0.77 -5.01 -13.92
N ALA A 242 0.01 -3.94 -14.10
CA ALA A 242 1.45 -4.08 -14.36
C ALA A 242 2.21 -4.51 -13.08
N THR A 243 1.59 -4.28 -11.92
CA THR A 243 2.13 -4.62 -10.60
C THR A 243 1.08 -5.34 -9.78
N GLU A 244 1.44 -6.50 -9.25
CA GLU A 244 0.61 -7.29 -8.33
C GLU A 244 0.82 -6.86 -6.87
N TYR A 245 2.07 -6.59 -6.49
CA TYR A 245 2.46 -6.22 -5.13
C TYR A 245 2.90 -4.74 -5.06
N PRO A 246 2.01 -3.83 -4.64
CA PRO A 246 2.30 -2.41 -4.60
C PRO A 246 3.30 -2.05 -3.48
N LEU A 247 4.13 -1.05 -3.77
CA LEU A 247 5.01 -0.45 -2.77
C LEU A 247 4.22 0.46 -1.82
N GLY A 248 3.26 1.22 -2.33
CA GLY A 248 2.39 2.12 -1.55
C GLY A 248 2.99 3.48 -1.29
N LEU A 249 3.40 4.19 -2.35
CA LEU A 249 3.99 5.54 -2.27
C LEU A 249 2.98 6.67 -2.53
N GLN A 250 1.68 6.35 -2.57
CA GLN A 250 0.61 7.35 -2.69
C GLN A 250 0.10 7.70 -1.28
N TRP A 251 0.14 8.98 -0.93
CA TRP A 251 -0.23 9.48 0.40
C TRP A 251 -1.28 10.58 0.27
N SER A 252 -2.23 10.63 1.21
CA SER A 252 -3.35 11.58 1.19
C SER A 252 -3.98 11.69 2.57
N GLU A 253 -4.23 12.91 3.03
CA GLU A 253 -5.04 13.16 4.23
C GLU A 253 -6.54 12.94 3.98
N VAL A 254 -6.96 13.05 2.72
CA VAL A 254 -8.36 12.86 2.32
C VAL A 254 -8.57 11.40 2.00
N LEU A 255 -9.27 10.71 2.89
CA LEU A 255 -9.63 9.29 2.78
C LEU A 255 -11.12 9.15 2.49
N TYR A 256 -11.51 8.03 1.89
CA TYR A 256 -12.90 7.66 1.69
C TYR A 256 -13.64 7.52 3.02
N PHE A 257 -12.97 6.96 4.02
CA PHE A 257 -13.47 6.89 5.39
C PHE A 257 -12.67 7.83 6.28
N GLY A 258 -13.29 8.91 6.74
CA GLY A 258 -12.71 9.80 7.74
C GLY A 258 -13.05 9.33 9.15
N LEU A 259 -12.12 9.50 10.10
CA LEU A 259 -12.36 9.19 11.51
C LEU A 259 -12.44 10.48 12.33
N PHE A 260 -13.33 10.46 13.33
CA PHE A 260 -13.45 11.55 14.30
C PHE A 260 -12.40 11.43 15.40
N ASN A 261 -11.80 12.57 15.76
CA ASN A 261 -11.13 12.69 17.05
C ASN A 261 -12.16 12.69 18.19
N ARG A 262 -11.68 12.69 19.44
CA ARG A 262 -12.53 12.63 20.63
C ARG A 262 -13.55 13.76 20.68
N ALA A 263 -13.12 15.00 20.43
CA ALA A 263 -14.00 16.16 20.50
C ALA A 263 -15.12 16.09 19.45
N GLU A 264 -14.79 15.69 18.23
CA GLU A 264 -15.74 15.49 17.12
C GLU A 264 -16.72 14.35 17.43
N PHE A 265 -16.22 13.22 17.92
CA PHE A 265 -17.05 12.08 18.28
C PHE A 265 -18.04 12.41 19.40
N GLU A 266 -17.57 13.04 20.48
CA GLU A 266 -18.45 13.49 21.57
C GLU A 266 -19.50 14.50 21.10
N ALA A 267 -19.16 15.39 20.16
CA ALA A 267 -20.11 16.33 19.59
C ALA A 267 -21.18 15.62 18.75
N ALA A 268 -20.80 14.63 17.94
CA ALA A 268 -21.72 13.83 17.15
C ALA A 268 -22.68 13.02 18.04
N THR A 269 -22.17 12.29 19.04
CA THR A 269 -23.00 11.47 19.94
C THR A 269 -23.99 12.30 20.75
N ARG A 270 -23.61 13.52 21.19
CA ARG A 270 -24.55 14.43 21.85
C ARG A 270 -25.67 14.92 20.91
N GLY A 271 -25.37 15.09 19.63
CA GLY A 271 -26.34 15.48 18.60
C GLY A 271 -27.39 14.40 18.36
N ASP A 272 -26.96 13.14 18.27
CA ASP A 272 -27.87 12.00 18.08
C ASP A 272 -28.74 11.74 19.32
N ALA A 273 -28.22 11.96 20.53
CA ALA A 273 -29.00 11.85 21.76
C ALA A 273 -30.04 12.99 21.96
N ALA A 274 -29.95 14.06 21.16
CA ALA A 274 -30.83 15.22 21.24
C ALA A 274 -31.88 15.29 20.12
N ALA A 275 -31.85 14.36 19.16
CA ALA A 275 -32.80 14.21 18.05
C ALA A 275 -33.89 13.18 18.37
#